data_AF-A0A7S4V337-F1
#
_entry.id   AF-A0A7S4V337-F1
#
_cell.length_a   1.000
_cell.length_b   1.000
_cell.length_c   1.000
_cell.angle_alpha   90.00
_cell.angle_beta   90.00
_cell.angle_gamma   90.00
#
_symmetry.space_group_name_H-M   'P 1'
#
loop_
_entity.id
_entity.type
_entity.pdbx_description
1 polymer ?
#
loop_
_entity_poly.entity_id
_entity_poly.type
_entity_poly.pdbx_seq_one_letter_code
_entity_poly.pdbx_strand_id
1 'polypeptide(L)'
;DFNVAQTFFSFGMPGGRFSEPARRLCRKLVEPDMAKRLSVEDASQDPWLRMARSSRQGGQTGAAKASSNGAGAGSGASSGKEAPRSQGWWPFNRPDENVRPNGPAQEQPQASEENEAILRKRIEMLEEQVRVQQEQNESQWEALVNNQQLQEKQRLAQRQAAAAEAKATGANLLQQKPIYGKSVTGFSSAVSPVETMPDRARKMVLEAGTKCCYHSCSWSGWMPAVVQSFNAEDGTYDLDVRQHAQLENISPAPDVLASEAWPAGALVYYESSTVKHWLPAVILSFNEGVADGPGTYNLDVRECAQVDRMRPRLS
;
A
#
# COMPACT_ATOMS: atom_id res chain seq x y z
N ASP A 1 22.85 11.80 -6.68
CA ASP A 1 21.79 12.56 -5.99
C ASP A 1 20.51 11.75 -5.90
N PHE A 2 20.09 11.37 -4.69
CA PHE A 2 18.81 10.71 -4.46
C PHE A 2 17.69 11.76 -4.55
N ASN A 3 17.15 11.95 -5.75
CA ASN A 3 15.98 12.80 -5.95
C ASN A 3 14.73 12.06 -5.44
N VAL A 4 14.45 12.20 -4.14
CA VAL A 4 13.19 11.77 -3.52
C VAL A 4 12.12 12.78 -3.94
N ALA A 5 11.68 12.65 -5.19
CA ALA A 5 10.52 13.36 -5.69
C ALA A 5 9.27 12.90 -4.92
N GLN A 6 8.92 13.68 -3.90
CA GLN A 6 7.55 14.10 -3.55
C GLN A 6 6.49 13.02 -3.24
N THR A 7 6.83 11.73 -3.20
CA THR A 7 5.86 10.63 -3.03
C THR A 7 5.98 9.85 -1.72
N PHE A 8 7.09 9.94 -0.98
CA PHE A 8 7.25 9.12 0.23
C PHE A 8 6.46 9.61 1.47
N PHE A 9 6.01 10.87 1.48
CA PHE A 9 5.10 11.39 2.52
C PHE A 9 3.68 11.72 2.01
N SER A 10 3.33 11.28 0.79
CA SER A 10 1.96 11.35 0.29
C SER A 10 1.18 10.11 0.74
N PHE A 11 0.93 10.02 2.06
CA PHE A 11 -0.17 9.22 2.57
C PHE A 11 -1.47 9.89 2.11
N GLY A 12 -2.16 9.27 1.17
CA GLY A 12 -3.41 9.72 0.55
C GLY A 12 -4.61 9.73 1.49
N MET A 13 -4.55 10.55 2.54
CA MET A 13 -5.74 10.95 3.28
C MET A 13 -6.11 12.38 2.86
N PRO A 14 -7.31 12.61 2.29
CA PRO A 14 -7.80 13.95 1.99
C PRO A 14 -8.13 14.65 3.32
N GLY A 15 -7.09 15.21 3.95
CA GLY A 15 -7.15 15.76 5.31
C GLY A 15 -5.87 15.43 6.05
N GLY A 16 -4.78 16.13 5.73
CA GLY A 16 -3.51 15.92 6.40
C GLY A 16 -3.62 16.12 7.91
N ARG A 17 -3.44 15.05 8.71
CA ARG A 17 -3.44 15.09 10.19
C ARG A 17 -2.47 16.11 10.80
N PHE A 18 -1.45 16.48 10.04
CA PHE A 18 -0.46 17.47 10.42
C PHE A 18 -0.66 18.75 9.62
N SER A 19 -0.72 19.87 10.33
CA SER A 19 -0.70 21.21 9.74
C SER A 19 0.51 21.39 8.81
N GLU A 20 0.37 22.19 7.75
CA GLU A 20 1.46 22.44 6.79
C GLU A 20 2.78 22.94 7.43
N PRO A 21 2.78 23.77 8.51
CA PRO A 21 4.01 24.12 9.23
C PRO A 21 4.73 22.90 9.84
N ALA A 22 3.98 21.96 10.44
CA ALA A 22 4.54 20.73 11.00
C ALA A 22 5.26 19.89 9.94
N ARG A 23 4.64 19.76 8.76
CA ARG A 23 5.19 19.01 7.63
C ARG A 23 6.48 19.65 7.10
N ARG A 24 6.55 20.99 7.08
CA ARG A 24 7.76 21.73 6.70
C ARG A 24 8.90 21.49 7.69
N LEU A 25 8.62 21.51 8.99
CA LEU A 25 9.62 21.20 10.02
C LEU A 25 10.15 19.76 9.87
N CYS A 26 9.25 18.77 9.73
CA CYS A 26 9.65 17.38 9.57
C CYS A 26 10.54 17.16 8.33
N ARG A 27 10.23 17.81 7.20
CA ARG A 27 11.06 17.74 5.98
C ARG A 27 12.48 18.25 6.24
N LYS A 28 12.63 19.40 6.90
CA LYS A 28 13.96 19.97 7.21
C LYS A 28 14.79 19.12 8.17
N LEU A 29 14.15 18.36 9.06
CA LEU A 29 14.84 17.46 10.00
C LEU A 29 15.38 16.19 9.34
N VAL A 30 14.70 15.70 8.29
CA VAL A 30 15.09 14.48 7.56
C VAL A 30 15.80 14.79 6.24
N GLU A 31 16.28 16.02 6.05
CA GLU A 31 17.02 16.41 4.86
C GLU A 31 18.27 15.50 4.71
N PRO A 32 18.48 14.87 3.54
CA PRO A 32 19.60 13.95 3.33
C PRO A 32 20.96 14.67 3.32
N ASP A 33 20.96 15.94 2.91
CA ASP A 33 22.14 16.80 2.95
C ASP A 33 22.36 17.34 4.37
N MET A 34 23.44 16.89 5.02
CA MET A 34 23.80 17.27 6.40
C MET A 34 24.01 18.77 6.58
N ALA A 35 24.43 19.50 5.53
CA ALA A 35 24.64 20.95 5.60
C ALA A 35 23.32 21.73 5.58
N LYS A 36 22.26 21.14 5.03
CA LYS A 36 20.90 21.73 4.96
C LYS A 36 19.98 21.20 6.05
N ARG A 37 20.37 20.10 6.71
CA ARG A 37 19.62 19.53 7.82
C ARG A 37 19.57 20.55 8.95
N LEU A 38 18.35 20.80 9.42
CA LEU A 38 18.11 21.71 10.53
C LEU A 38 18.85 21.20 11.78
N SER A 39 19.66 22.05 12.41
CA SER A 39 20.29 21.72 13.68
C SER A 39 19.24 21.58 14.79
N VAL A 40 19.56 20.87 15.87
CA VAL A 40 18.63 20.65 16.99
C VAL A 40 18.29 21.98 17.65
N GLU A 41 19.27 22.87 17.78
CA GLU A 41 19.13 24.22 18.30
C GLU A 41 18.17 25.05 17.44
N ASP A 42 18.32 25.03 16.11
CA ASP A 42 17.44 25.76 15.19
C ASP A 42 16.03 25.17 15.16
N ALA A 43 15.90 23.83 15.24
CA ALA A 43 14.61 23.16 15.35
C ALA A 43 13.86 23.62 16.60
N SER A 44 14.54 23.83 17.73
CA SER A 44 13.91 24.28 18.97
C SER A 44 13.31 25.70 18.87
N GLN A 45 13.82 26.51 17.94
CA GLN A 45 13.34 27.87 17.67
C GLN A 45 12.21 27.90 16.64
N ASP A 46 11.86 26.77 16.02
CA ASP A 46 10.83 26.73 14.98
C ASP A 46 9.48 27.24 15.52
N PRO A 47 8.80 28.17 14.82
CA PRO A 47 7.54 28.74 15.26
C PRO A 47 6.47 27.71 15.59
N TRP A 48 6.43 26.58 14.88
CA TRP A 48 5.44 25.53 15.12
C TRP A 48 5.64 24.86 16.49
N LEU A 49 6.88 24.58 16.87
CA LEU A 49 7.20 24.02 18.20
C LEU A 49 6.98 25.03 19.33
N ARG A 50 7.24 26.32 19.09
CA ARG A 50 6.95 27.38 20.06
C ARG A 50 5.45 27.52 20.32
N MET A 51 4.63 27.50 19.27
CA MET A 51 3.16 27.58 19.40
C MET A 51 2.58 26.39 20.17
N ALA A 52 3.08 25.17 19.93
CA ALA A 52 2.63 23.99 20.66
C ALA A 52 2.92 24.05 22.18
N ARG A 53 4.03 24.69 22.57
CA ARG A 53 4.38 24.89 24.00
C ARG A 53 3.48 25.92 24.68
N SER A 54 3.18 27.04 24.01
CA SER A 54 2.29 28.07 24.54
C SER A 54 0.86 27.56 24.75
N SER A 55 0.38 26.67 23.87
CA SER A 55 -0.97 26.11 23.98
C SER A 55 -1.18 25.22 25.22
N ARG A 56 -0.12 24.63 25.79
CA ARG A 56 -0.24 23.77 26.99
C ARG A 56 -0.22 24.55 28.31
N GLN A 57 0.30 25.78 28.32
CA GLN A 57 0.36 26.58 29.55
C GLN A 57 -0.94 27.34 29.87
N GLY A 58 -1.86 27.48 28.91
CA GLY A 58 -3.12 28.22 29.10
C GLY A 58 -4.34 27.41 29.56
N GLY A 59 -4.26 26.08 29.65
CA GLY A 59 -5.44 25.20 29.79
C GLY A 59 -5.75 24.69 31.20
N GLN A 60 -5.04 25.12 32.24
CA GLN A 60 -5.12 24.51 33.57
C GLN A 60 -5.87 25.39 34.59
N THR A 61 -7.04 25.92 34.22
CA THR A 61 -7.99 26.53 35.18
C THR A 61 -9.43 26.22 34.74
N GLY A 62 -9.97 25.06 35.12
CA GLY A 62 -11.37 24.74 34.81
C GLY A 62 -11.77 23.27 34.92
N ALA A 63 -11.33 22.56 35.96
CA ALA A 63 -11.91 21.24 36.28
C ALA A 63 -13.25 21.45 36.99
N ALA A 64 -14.34 21.47 36.23
CA ALA A 64 -15.69 21.32 36.76
C ALA A 64 -15.91 19.87 37.20
N LYS A 65 -16.32 19.72 38.46
CA LYS A 65 -16.75 18.47 39.10
C LYS A 65 -17.81 17.75 38.26
N ALA A 66 -17.53 16.52 37.84
CA ALA A 66 -18.56 15.53 37.54
C ALA A 66 -18.45 14.40 38.56
N SER A 67 -19.57 14.19 39.25
CA SER A 67 -19.78 13.29 40.37
C SER A 67 -19.73 11.82 39.90
N SER A 68 -18.89 11.01 40.54
CA SER A 68 -18.90 9.55 40.41
C SER A 68 -19.21 8.93 41.77
N ASN A 69 -20.41 8.33 41.89
CA ASN A 69 -20.72 7.35 42.93
C ASN A 69 -20.34 5.96 42.40
N GLY A 70 -19.59 5.19 43.18
CA GLY A 70 -19.28 3.80 42.86
C GLY A 70 -18.22 3.23 43.78
N ALA A 71 -18.66 2.74 44.93
CA ALA A 71 -17.86 2.13 45.97
C ALA A 71 -17.13 0.86 45.50
N GLY A 72 -15.90 0.67 45.99
CA GLY A 72 -15.14 -0.57 45.81
C GLY A 72 -13.87 -0.55 46.65
N ALA A 73 -13.99 -1.08 47.86
CA ALA A 73 -12.93 -1.16 48.86
C ALA A 73 -11.76 -2.08 48.40
N GLY A 74 -10.54 -1.71 48.75
CA GLY A 74 -9.36 -2.52 48.51
C GLY A 74 -8.10 -1.90 49.11
N SER A 75 -7.89 -2.18 50.40
CA SER A 75 -6.74 -1.78 51.20
C SER A 75 -5.43 -2.39 50.68
N GLY A 76 -4.35 -1.63 50.69
CA GLY A 76 -3.00 -2.14 50.43
C GLY A 76 -1.92 -1.07 50.58
N ALA A 77 -1.34 -1.00 51.77
CA ALA A 77 -0.27 -0.09 52.15
C ALA A 77 1.06 -0.37 51.42
N SER A 78 1.83 0.66 51.08
CA SER A 78 3.27 0.75 51.45
C SER A 78 3.91 2.07 51.01
N SER A 79 4.31 2.83 52.02
CA SER A 79 5.59 3.56 52.16
C SER A 79 6.30 4.12 50.91
N GLY A 80 6.19 5.44 50.75
CA GLY A 80 7.30 6.39 50.93
C GLY A 80 8.50 6.33 49.98
N LYS A 81 8.73 7.43 49.26
CA LYS A 81 9.90 8.29 49.46
C LYS A 81 9.85 9.53 48.55
N GLU A 82 9.85 10.68 49.22
CA GLU A 82 10.12 11.99 48.66
C GLU A 82 11.52 12.04 48.03
N ALA A 83 11.64 12.75 46.91
CA ALA A 83 12.91 13.30 46.43
C ALA A 83 12.66 14.66 45.74
N PRO A 84 13.64 15.58 45.78
CA PRO A 84 13.36 17.01 45.90
C PRO A 84 13.47 17.79 44.59
N ARG A 85 12.92 19.00 44.66
CA ARG A 85 13.10 20.16 43.77
C ARG A 85 14.55 20.31 43.29
N SER A 86 14.78 20.24 41.98
CA SER A 86 15.97 20.80 41.33
C SER A 86 15.64 22.16 40.73
N GLN A 87 15.97 23.20 41.50
CA GLN A 87 16.29 24.54 40.99
C GLN A 87 17.79 24.61 40.73
N GLY A 88 18.21 25.33 39.68
CA GLY A 88 19.60 25.54 39.26
C GLY A 88 19.88 24.78 37.96
N TRP A 89 20.49 25.34 36.92
CA TRP A 89 21.46 26.42 36.79
C TRP A 89 21.50 26.79 35.31
N TRP A 90 21.42 28.08 34.96
CA TRP A 90 22.26 28.65 33.91
C TRP A 90 22.60 30.08 34.33
N PRO A 91 23.88 30.37 34.65
CA PRO A 91 24.37 31.71 34.90
C PRO A 91 24.91 32.27 33.59
N PHE A 92 24.30 33.30 33.01
CA PHE A 92 25.02 34.22 32.13
C PHE A 92 24.50 35.64 32.36
N ASN A 93 25.19 36.29 33.29
CA ASN A 93 25.13 37.71 33.53
C ASN A 93 26.15 38.39 32.60
N ARG A 94 25.70 39.49 31.97
CA ARG A 94 26.43 40.71 31.55
C ARG A 94 27.19 40.77 30.21
N PRO A 95 27.51 42.00 29.74
CA PRO A 95 26.71 43.24 29.67
C PRO A 95 26.95 44.01 28.34
N ASP A 96 26.43 45.24 28.25
CA ASP A 96 26.92 46.36 27.42
C ASP A 96 26.83 46.29 25.88
N GLU A 97 25.80 46.96 25.36
CA GLU A 97 25.97 48.34 24.87
C GLU A 97 27.33 48.63 24.20
N ASN A 98 27.45 48.34 22.91
CA ASN A 98 28.47 48.99 22.08
C ASN A 98 28.00 49.16 20.62
N VAL A 99 27.65 50.40 20.32
CA VAL A 99 27.92 51.13 19.06
C VAL A 99 27.54 50.40 17.77
N ARG A 100 26.35 50.74 17.24
CA ARG A 100 26.06 50.68 15.81
C ARG A 100 26.82 51.81 15.09
N PRO A 101 27.76 51.54 14.17
CA PRO A 101 28.05 52.50 13.12
C PRO A 101 26.90 52.42 12.10
N ASN A 102 26.10 53.47 12.08
CA ASN A 102 25.07 53.73 11.10
C ASN A 102 25.76 54.06 9.75
N GLY A 103 26.11 53.03 8.99
CA GLY A 103 26.54 53.15 7.60
C GLY A 103 25.40 52.71 6.69
N PRO A 104 24.93 53.53 5.73
CA PRO A 104 23.98 53.07 4.73
C PRO A 104 24.68 52.00 3.87
N ALA A 105 24.39 50.73 4.17
CA ALA A 105 24.72 49.64 3.27
C ALA A 105 23.86 49.82 2.02
N GLN A 106 24.46 50.46 1.02
CA GLN A 106 23.95 50.52 -0.33
C GLN A 106 23.99 49.11 -0.90
N GLU A 107 22.97 48.31 -0.60
CA GLU A 107 22.70 47.03 -1.23
C GLU A 107 22.70 47.25 -2.75
N GLN A 108 23.53 46.50 -3.46
CA GLN A 108 23.54 46.43 -4.92
C GLN A 108 22.58 45.29 -5.33
N PRO A 109 21.29 45.57 -5.65
CA PRO A 109 20.28 44.54 -5.95
C PRO A 109 20.49 43.81 -7.28
N GLN A 110 21.48 44.16 -8.09
CA GLN A 110 21.61 43.64 -9.45
C GLN A 110 22.31 42.28 -9.53
N ALA A 111 23.18 41.94 -8.58
CA ALA A 111 23.92 40.66 -8.61
C ALA A 111 23.07 39.44 -8.21
N SER A 112 21.94 39.63 -7.54
CA SER A 112 21.05 38.53 -7.13
C SER A 112 20.16 38.02 -8.26
N GLU A 113 19.70 38.90 -9.16
CA GLU A 113 18.80 38.52 -10.26
C GLU A 113 19.52 37.67 -11.33
N GLU A 114 20.77 37.99 -11.65
CA GLU A 114 21.55 37.23 -12.62
C GLU A 114 21.84 35.80 -12.13
N ASN A 115 22.16 35.64 -10.85
CA ASN A 115 22.37 34.33 -10.23
C ASN A 115 21.09 33.48 -10.23
N GLU A 116 19.92 34.09 -10.00
CA GLU A 116 18.65 33.37 -10.06
C GLU A 116 18.33 32.90 -11.48
N ALA A 117 18.59 33.74 -12.50
CA ALA A 117 18.42 33.35 -13.89
C ALA A 117 19.33 32.18 -14.31
N ILE A 118 20.57 32.15 -13.83
CA ILE A 118 21.51 31.04 -14.06
C ILE A 118 21.00 29.75 -13.41
N LEU A 119 20.49 29.82 -12.17
CA LEU A 119 19.93 28.66 -11.48
C LEU A 119 18.70 28.09 -12.19
N ARG A 120 17.80 28.95 -12.67
CA ARG A 120 16.62 28.53 -13.45
C ARG A 120 17.02 27.79 -14.72
N LYS A 121 17.98 28.32 -15.49
CA LYS A 121 18.51 27.65 -16.69
C LYS A 121 19.14 26.29 -16.35
N ARG A 122 19.81 26.17 -15.21
CA ARG A 122 20.41 24.90 -14.77
C ARG A 122 19.36 23.87 -14.35
N ILE A 123 18.26 24.30 -13.73
CA ILE A 123 17.12 23.43 -13.39
C ILE A 123 16.47 22.91 -14.67
N GLU A 124 16.16 23.81 -15.62
CA GLU A 124 15.56 23.43 -16.91
C GLU A 124 16.45 22.44 -17.69
N MET A 125 17.77 22.65 -17.70
CA MET A 125 18.71 21.72 -18.32
C MET A 125 18.71 20.33 -17.66
N LEU A 126 18.65 20.26 -16.33
CA LEU A 126 18.60 19.00 -15.59
C LEU A 126 17.26 18.28 -15.79
N GLU A 127 16.16 19.02 -15.84
CA GLU A 127 14.84 18.48 -16.12
C GLU A 127 14.78 17.87 -17.53
N GLU A 128 15.33 18.55 -18.53
CA GLU A 128 15.42 18.01 -19.90
C GLU A 128 16.34 16.78 -19.96
N GLN A 129 17.45 16.78 -19.22
CA GLN A 129 18.34 15.61 -19.14
C GLN A 129 17.64 14.40 -18.53
N VAL A 130 16.85 14.60 -17.47
CA VAL A 130 16.05 13.53 -16.85
C VAL A 130 14.96 13.05 -17.81
N ARG A 131 14.29 13.97 -18.54
CA ARG A 131 13.27 13.60 -19.53
C ARG A 131 13.86 12.73 -20.64
N VAL A 132 14.99 13.12 -21.21
CA VAL A 132 15.68 12.34 -22.26
C VAL A 132 16.09 10.97 -21.73
N GLN A 133 16.58 10.88 -20.49
CA GLN A 133 16.93 9.59 -19.89
C GLN A 133 15.69 8.70 -19.67
N GLN A 134 14.56 9.29 -19.29
CA GLN A 134 13.30 8.56 -19.16
C GLN A 134 12.81 8.06 -20.52
N GLU A 135 12.82 8.90 -21.56
CA GLU A 135 12.44 8.53 -22.93
C GLU A 135 13.32 7.37 -23.46
N GLN A 136 14.63 7.37 -23.14
CA GLN A 136 15.53 6.27 -23.47
C GLN A 136 15.17 4.97 -22.75
N ASN A 137 14.82 5.04 -21.46
CA ASN A 137 14.42 3.86 -20.69
C ASN A 137 13.08 3.29 -21.20
N GLU A 138 12.12 4.15 -21.51
CA GLU A 138 10.82 3.77 -22.08
C GLU A 138 11.01 3.10 -23.46
N SER A 139 11.86 3.69 -24.31
CA SER A 139 12.20 3.11 -25.62
C SER A 139 12.84 1.72 -25.53
N GLN A 140 13.72 1.51 -24.53
CA GLN A 140 14.32 0.19 -24.30
C GLN A 140 13.28 -0.85 -23.86
N TRP A 141 12.35 -0.47 -22.99
CA TRP A 141 11.31 -1.36 -22.53
C TRP A 141 10.34 -1.73 -23.66
N GLU A 142 9.94 -0.77 -24.49
CA GLU A 142 9.10 -1.02 -25.68
C GLU A 142 9.78 -1.98 -26.67
N ALA A 143 11.09 -1.84 -26.88
CA ALA A 143 11.86 -2.76 -27.72
C ALA A 143 11.87 -4.19 -27.17
N LEU A 144 11.99 -4.36 -25.84
CA LEU A 144 11.92 -5.68 -25.19
C LEU A 144 10.54 -6.32 -25.32
N VAL A 145 9.47 -5.55 -25.10
CA VAL A 145 8.08 -6.04 -25.24
C VAL A 145 7.81 -6.45 -26.69
N ASN A 146 8.22 -5.64 -27.67
CA ASN A 146 8.09 -5.99 -29.09
C ASN A 146 8.86 -7.26 -29.45
N ASN A 147 10.06 -7.46 -28.89
CA ASN A 147 10.83 -8.68 -29.11
C ASN A 147 10.13 -9.90 -28.49
N GLN A 148 9.58 -9.76 -27.29
CA GLN A 148 8.83 -10.82 -26.62
C GLN A 148 7.59 -11.21 -27.43
N GLN A 149 6.81 -10.24 -27.89
CA GLN A 149 5.64 -10.49 -28.75
C GLN A 149 6.03 -11.17 -30.07
N LEU A 150 7.15 -10.78 -30.67
CA LEU A 150 7.67 -11.44 -31.87
C LEU A 150 8.03 -12.90 -31.61
N GLN A 151 8.66 -13.21 -30.47
CA GLN A 151 8.97 -14.59 -30.09
C GLN A 151 7.71 -15.42 -29.86
N GLU A 152 6.70 -14.88 -29.18
CA GLU A 152 5.41 -15.56 -28.98
C GLU A 152 4.70 -15.83 -30.31
N LYS A 153 4.71 -14.84 -31.22
CA LYS A 153 4.17 -14.98 -32.57
C LYS A 153 4.89 -16.09 -33.35
N GLN A 154 6.21 -16.17 -33.25
CA GLN A 154 7.01 -17.25 -33.86
C GLN A 154 6.67 -18.62 -33.25
N ARG A 155 6.50 -18.73 -31.93
CA ARG A 155 6.12 -20.00 -31.27
C ARG A 155 4.72 -20.46 -31.69
N LEU A 156 3.77 -19.54 -31.82
CA LEU A 156 2.43 -19.85 -32.31
C LEU A 156 2.47 -20.32 -33.77
N ALA A 157 3.23 -19.65 -34.62
CA ALA A 157 3.41 -20.04 -36.02
C ALA A 157 4.05 -21.44 -36.15
N GLN A 158 5.09 -21.73 -35.36
CA GLN A 158 5.71 -23.06 -35.31
C GLN A 158 4.74 -24.14 -34.83
N ARG A 159 3.93 -23.85 -33.81
CA ARG A 159 2.91 -24.79 -33.31
C ARG A 159 1.84 -25.07 -34.37
N GLN A 160 1.43 -24.05 -35.12
CA GLN A 160 0.49 -24.20 -36.23
C GLN A 160 1.09 -25.03 -37.38
N ALA A 161 2.36 -24.79 -37.73
CA ALA A 161 3.08 -25.56 -38.75
C ALA A 161 3.21 -27.04 -38.35
N ALA A 162 3.63 -27.33 -37.11
CA ALA A 162 3.74 -28.69 -36.58
C ALA A 162 2.37 -29.40 -36.54
N ALA A 163 1.31 -28.69 -36.17
CA ALA A 163 -0.05 -29.24 -36.19
C ALA A 163 -0.54 -29.55 -37.62
N ALA A 164 -0.16 -28.74 -38.61
CA ALA A 164 -0.47 -29.01 -40.01
C ALA A 164 0.28 -30.24 -40.55
N GLU A 165 1.56 -30.40 -40.18
CA GLU A 165 2.38 -31.56 -40.56
C GLU A 165 1.88 -32.86 -39.92
N ALA A 166 1.48 -32.82 -38.65
CA ALA A 166 0.89 -33.97 -37.97
C ALA A 166 -0.43 -34.42 -38.63
N LYS A 167 -1.27 -33.47 -39.08
CA LYS A 167 -2.50 -33.76 -39.83
C LYS A 167 -2.20 -34.40 -41.20
N ALA A 168 -1.16 -33.94 -41.90
CA ALA A 168 -0.75 -34.51 -43.18
C ALA A 168 -0.22 -35.95 -43.03
N THR A 169 0.53 -36.24 -41.96
CA THR A 169 1.10 -37.57 -41.70
C THR A 169 0.01 -38.56 -41.24
N GLY A 170 -0.94 -38.13 -40.40
CA GLY A 170 -2.04 -38.95 -39.91
C GLY A 170 -3.01 -39.41 -41.01
N ALA A 171 -3.15 -38.65 -42.10
CA ALA A 171 -3.98 -39.04 -43.24
C ALA A 171 -3.40 -40.21 -44.05
N ASN A 172 -2.11 -40.52 -43.92
CA ASN A 172 -1.45 -41.63 -44.64
C ASN A 172 -1.52 -42.97 -43.86
N LEU A 173 -1.94 -42.96 -42.58
CA LEU A 173 -1.99 -44.15 -41.71
C LEU A 173 -3.41 -44.71 -41.52
N LEU A 174 -4.32 -44.54 -42.49
CA LEU A 174 -5.68 -45.10 -42.45
C LEU A 174 -5.91 -46.31 -43.39
N GLN A 175 -4.84 -46.92 -43.92
CA GLN A 175 -4.95 -48.17 -44.71
C GLN A 175 -4.64 -49.47 -43.92
N GLN A 176 -4.51 -49.44 -42.60
CA GLN A 176 -4.34 -50.68 -41.82
C GLN A 176 -5.60 -50.97 -40.99
N LYS A 177 -6.33 -52.00 -41.44
CA LYS A 177 -7.54 -52.57 -40.81
C LYS A 177 -7.25 -52.99 -39.35
N PRO A 178 -8.01 -52.50 -38.36
CA PRO A 178 -7.92 -53.04 -37.00
C PRO A 178 -8.60 -54.41 -36.92
N ILE A 179 -7.85 -55.40 -36.46
CA ILE A 179 -8.32 -56.75 -36.12
C ILE A 179 -8.96 -56.70 -34.73
N TYR A 180 -10.16 -57.28 -34.64
CA TYR A 180 -10.99 -57.42 -33.44
C TYR A 180 -10.23 -58.03 -32.25
N GLY A 181 -10.20 -57.33 -31.12
CA GLY A 181 -9.71 -57.81 -29.82
C GLY A 181 -10.72 -57.54 -28.72
N LYS A 182 -11.22 -58.61 -28.10
CA LYS A 182 -12.26 -58.69 -27.07
C LYS A 182 -11.79 -58.19 -25.69
N SER A 183 -12.74 -57.55 -24.99
CA SER A 183 -13.10 -57.65 -23.56
C SER A 183 -12.04 -58.07 -22.53
N VAL A 184 -11.85 -57.25 -21.48
CA VAL A 184 -11.83 -57.77 -20.10
C VAL A 184 -12.49 -56.74 -19.16
N THR A 185 -13.61 -57.17 -18.58
CA THR A 185 -14.30 -56.58 -17.43
C THR A 185 -13.59 -56.93 -16.12
N GLY A 186 -13.56 -55.98 -15.19
CA GLY A 186 -13.55 -56.27 -13.76
C GLY A 186 -12.26 -55.94 -13.03
N PHE A 187 -12.33 -54.97 -12.11
CA PHE A 187 -11.67 -55.07 -10.80
C PHE A 187 -12.35 -54.09 -9.84
N SER A 188 -13.23 -54.64 -8.99
CA SER A 188 -13.61 -54.02 -7.73
C SER A 188 -12.38 -53.98 -6.83
N SER A 189 -12.07 -52.81 -6.27
CA SER A 189 -11.30 -52.71 -5.04
C SER A 189 -11.96 -51.68 -4.15
N ALA A 190 -12.63 -52.21 -3.13
CA ALA A 190 -13.00 -51.48 -1.94
C ALA A 190 -11.72 -50.95 -1.29
N VAL A 191 -11.56 -49.62 -1.31
CA VAL A 191 -10.53 -48.93 -0.55
C VAL A 191 -11.24 -48.23 0.60
N SER A 192 -10.73 -48.52 1.80
CA SER A 192 -11.14 -48.04 3.11
C SER A 192 -11.49 -46.54 3.14
N PRO A 193 -12.42 -46.11 4.03
CA PRO A 193 -12.68 -44.69 4.25
C PRO A 193 -11.42 -44.06 4.84
N VAL A 194 -10.61 -43.47 3.95
CA VAL A 194 -9.53 -42.55 4.31
C VAL A 194 -10.15 -41.46 5.14
N GLU A 195 -9.65 -41.32 6.36
CA GLU A 195 -9.93 -40.21 7.25
C GLU A 195 -10.01 -38.93 6.45
N THR A 196 -11.18 -38.30 6.52
CA THR A 196 -11.54 -37.03 5.95
C THR A 196 -10.44 -36.01 6.22
N MET A 197 -9.47 -35.91 5.30
CA MET A 197 -8.57 -34.77 5.23
C MET A 197 -9.48 -33.54 5.24
N PRO A 198 -9.30 -32.62 6.19
CA PRO A 198 -10.23 -31.51 6.35
C PRO A 198 -10.34 -30.79 5.02
N ASP A 199 -11.57 -30.39 4.72
CA ASP A 199 -12.09 -29.74 3.52
C ASP A 199 -11.43 -28.36 3.20
N ARG A 200 -10.16 -28.20 3.57
CA ARG A 200 -9.30 -27.03 3.31
C ARG A 200 -9.06 -26.78 1.83
N ALA A 201 -9.28 -27.79 0.97
CA ALA A 201 -9.16 -27.63 -0.48
C ALA A 201 -10.42 -27.04 -1.15
N ARG A 202 -11.53 -26.83 -0.42
CA ARG A 202 -12.80 -26.35 -1.01
C ARG A 202 -13.22 -24.93 -0.63
N LYS A 203 -12.47 -24.20 0.21
CA LYS A 203 -12.74 -22.78 0.45
C LYS A 203 -12.19 -21.90 -0.68
N MET A 204 -12.61 -22.20 -1.91
CA MET A 204 -12.38 -21.34 -3.09
C MET A 204 -13.41 -20.21 -3.18
N VAL A 205 -14.54 -20.35 -2.49
CA VAL A 205 -15.66 -19.40 -2.49
C VAL A 205 -15.70 -18.66 -1.16
N LEU A 206 -15.95 -17.35 -1.19
CA LEU A 206 -16.13 -16.54 0.01
C LEU A 206 -17.41 -16.97 0.75
N GLU A 207 -17.31 -17.15 2.06
CA GLU A 207 -18.44 -17.61 2.88
C GLU A 207 -19.45 -16.47 3.11
N ALA A 208 -20.73 -16.83 3.23
CA ALA A 208 -21.76 -15.88 3.66
C ALA A 208 -21.38 -15.25 5.00
N GLY A 209 -21.53 -13.94 5.12
CA GLY A 209 -21.08 -13.13 6.25
C GLY A 209 -19.68 -12.53 6.09
N THR A 210 -18.91 -12.91 5.07
CA THR A 210 -17.58 -12.33 4.82
C THR A 210 -17.72 -10.85 4.47
N LYS A 211 -16.95 -10.00 5.15
CA LYS A 211 -16.92 -8.55 4.88
C LYS A 211 -16.09 -8.26 3.63
N CYS A 212 -16.61 -7.38 2.78
CA CYS A 212 -15.97 -6.95 1.54
C CYS A 212 -16.31 -5.49 1.24
N CYS A 213 -15.75 -4.96 0.16
CA CYS A 213 -16.15 -3.71 -0.43
C CYS A 213 -16.64 -3.95 -1.85
N TYR A 214 -17.70 -3.23 -2.23
CA TYR A 214 -18.29 -3.25 -3.55
C TYR A 214 -18.03 -1.93 -4.27
N HIS A 215 -17.51 -2.01 -5.49
CA HIS A 215 -17.30 -0.85 -6.36
C HIS A 215 -18.60 -0.50 -7.10
N SER A 216 -19.25 0.59 -6.70
CA SER A 216 -20.48 1.07 -7.32
C SER A 216 -20.15 2.05 -8.45
N CYS A 217 -20.39 1.65 -9.70
CA CYS A 217 -20.21 2.54 -10.86
C CYS A 217 -21.06 3.82 -10.78
N SER A 218 -22.26 3.73 -10.21
CA SER A 218 -23.17 4.88 -10.07
C SER A 218 -22.67 5.91 -9.05
N TRP A 219 -21.94 5.46 -8.02
CA TRP A 219 -21.36 6.33 -6.99
C TRP A 219 -19.87 6.65 -7.26
N SER A 220 -19.26 5.97 -8.23
CA SER A 220 -17.83 6.05 -8.53
C SER A 220 -16.96 5.83 -7.27
N GLY A 221 -17.32 4.85 -6.44
CA GLY A 221 -16.62 4.60 -5.19
C GLY A 221 -16.84 3.21 -4.60
N TRP A 222 -15.97 2.87 -3.64
CA TRP A 222 -16.05 1.66 -2.84
C TRP A 222 -17.01 1.85 -1.68
N MET A 223 -17.89 0.88 -1.47
CA MET A 223 -18.84 0.87 -0.36
C MET A 223 -18.68 -0.43 0.43
N PRO A 224 -18.78 -0.41 1.76
CA PRO A 224 -18.75 -1.62 2.56
C PRO A 224 -19.96 -2.51 2.20
N ALA A 225 -19.72 -3.82 2.13
CA ALA A 225 -20.70 -4.82 1.78
C ALA A 225 -20.43 -6.14 2.52
N VAL A 226 -21.44 -6.99 2.62
CA VAL A 226 -21.36 -8.32 3.21
C VAL A 226 -21.86 -9.35 2.21
N VAL A 227 -21.08 -10.42 2.03
CA VAL A 227 -21.47 -11.54 1.16
C VAL A 227 -22.69 -12.25 1.77
N GLN A 228 -23.76 -12.40 1.01
CA GLN A 228 -24.96 -13.15 1.42
C GLN A 228 -24.94 -14.57 0.87
N SER A 229 -24.67 -14.73 -0.43
CA SER A 229 -24.61 -16.01 -1.13
C SER A 229 -23.72 -15.94 -2.36
N PHE A 230 -23.33 -17.11 -2.86
CA PHE A 230 -22.60 -17.25 -4.12
C PHE A 230 -23.47 -17.97 -5.15
N ASN A 231 -23.64 -17.35 -6.32
CA ASN A 231 -24.40 -17.88 -7.43
C ASN A 231 -23.47 -18.65 -8.36
N ALA A 232 -23.41 -19.97 -8.18
CA ALA A 232 -22.52 -20.85 -8.94
C ALA A 232 -22.85 -20.93 -10.44
N GLU A 233 -24.09 -20.61 -10.83
CA GLU A 233 -24.53 -20.60 -12.23
C GLU A 233 -23.83 -19.51 -13.05
N ASP A 234 -23.77 -18.29 -12.49
CA ASP A 234 -23.21 -17.11 -13.16
C ASP A 234 -21.80 -16.75 -12.68
N GLY A 235 -21.34 -17.35 -11.57
CA GLY A 235 -20.07 -17.00 -10.94
C GLY A 235 -20.09 -15.64 -10.23
N THR A 236 -21.27 -15.14 -9.87
CA THR A 236 -21.45 -13.84 -9.19
C THR A 236 -21.76 -14.02 -7.71
N TYR A 237 -21.54 -12.97 -6.91
CA TYR A 237 -21.94 -12.96 -5.49
C TYR A 237 -23.16 -12.08 -5.27
N ASP A 238 -24.06 -12.51 -4.39
CA ASP A 238 -25.09 -11.63 -3.85
C ASP A 238 -24.55 -10.95 -2.60
N LEU A 239 -24.52 -9.62 -2.66
CA LEU A 239 -24.12 -8.76 -1.56
C LEU A 239 -25.37 -8.09 -0.99
N ASP A 240 -25.29 -7.68 0.28
CA ASP A 240 -26.32 -6.87 0.94
C ASP A 240 -26.68 -5.57 0.20
N VAL A 241 -25.70 -4.98 -0.49
CA VAL A 241 -25.90 -3.75 -1.28
C VAL A 241 -26.27 -4.00 -2.75
N ARG A 242 -25.97 -5.19 -3.30
CA ARG A 242 -26.18 -5.49 -4.72
C ARG A 242 -26.22 -7.00 -4.98
N GLN A 243 -27.28 -7.45 -5.67
CA GLN A 243 -27.39 -8.82 -6.18
C GLN A 243 -26.58 -9.00 -7.48
N HIS A 244 -26.11 -10.22 -7.73
CA HIS A 244 -25.30 -10.60 -8.89
C HIS A 244 -24.09 -9.65 -9.11
N ALA A 245 -23.38 -9.32 -8.03
CA ALA A 245 -22.16 -8.53 -8.10
C ALA A 245 -21.05 -9.32 -8.81
N GLN A 246 -20.47 -8.69 -9.83
CA GLN A 246 -19.33 -9.21 -10.59
C GLN A 246 -18.07 -9.25 -9.72
N LEU A 247 -17.25 -10.30 -9.87
CA LEU A 247 -16.00 -10.51 -9.13
C LEU A 247 -15.04 -9.30 -9.22
N GLU A 248 -14.98 -8.65 -10.38
CA GLU A 248 -14.13 -7.48 -10.64
C GLU A 248 -14.49 -6.24 -9.80
N ASN A 249 -15.69 -6.21 -9.23
CA ASN A 249 -16.20 -5.11 -8.42
C ASN A 249 -16.21 -5.42 -6.93
N ILE A 250 -15.56 -6.52 -6.50
CA ILE A 250 -15.51 -6.94 -5.10
C ILE A 250 -14.05 -6.91 -4.63
N SER A 251 -13.78 -6.24 -3.52
CA SER A 251 -12.47 -6.22 -2.86
C SER A 251 -12.58 -6.58 -1.38
N PRO A 252 -11.48 -6.97 -0.70
CA PRO A 252 -11.47 -7.06 0.76
C PRO A 252 -11.75 -5.70 1.39
N ALA A 253 -12.40 -5.68 2.56
CA ALA A 253 -12.59 -4.45 3.31
C ALA A 253 -11.28 -4.05 4.03
N PRO A 254 -10.90 -2.75 4.06
CA PRO A 254 -9.64 -2.29 4.65
C PRO A 254 -9.63 -2.32 6.19
N ASP A 255 -10.81 -2.17 6.81
CA ASP A 255 -10.97 -1.93 8.25
C ASP A 255 -11.44 -3.18 9.02
N VAL A 256 -11.07 -4.38 8.55
CA VAL A 256 -11.48 -5.65 9.16
C VAL A 256 -10.43 -6.16 10.14
N LEU A 257 -10.92 -6.82 11.20
CA LEU A 257 -10.07 -7.56 12.13
C LEU A 257 -9.55 -8.84 11.48
N ALA A 258 -8.46 -9.40 12.01
CA ALA A 258 -7.89 -10.65 11.49
C ALA A 258 -8.86 -11.84 11.48
N SER A 259 -9.88 -11.85 12.35
CA SER A 259 -10.93 -12.87 12.39
C SER A 259 -11.98 -12.74 11.28
N GLU A 260 -12.12 -11.55 10.69
CA GLU A 260 -13.11 -11.23 9.64
C GLU A 260 -12.46 -11.05 8.26
N ALA A 261 -11.11 -11.07 8.22
CA ALA A 261 -10.33 -11.03 7.01
C ALA A 261 -10.60 -12.25 6.13
N TRP A 262 -10.33 -12.12 4.82
CA TRP A 262 -10.46 -13.24 3.90
C TRP A 262 -9.52 -14.37 4.31
N PRO A 263 -9.99 -15.64 4.26
CA PRO A 263 -9.23 -16.75 4.81
C PRO A 263 -7.96 -17.02 4.00
N ALA A 264 -6.90 -17.44 4.70
CA ALA A 264 -5.69 -17.95 4.04
C ALA A 264 -6.03 -19.14 3.13
N GLY A 265 -5.44 -19.16 1.94
CA GLY A 265 -5.74 -20.10 0.86
C GLY A 265 -6.78 -19.61 -0.15
N ALA A 266 -7.49 -18.50 0.12
CA ALA A 266 -8.44 -17.93 -0.84
C ALA A 266 -7.72 -17.47 -2.12
N LEU A 267 -8.34 -17.75 -3.27
CA LEU A 267 -7.83 -17.38 -4.58
C LEU A 267 -8.27 -15.97 -4.94
N VAL A 268 -7.30 -15.17 -5.37
CA VAL A 268 -7.53 -13.77 -5.75
C VAL A 268 -6.78 -13.41 -7.02
N TYR A 269 -7.22 -12.36 -7.69
CA TYR A 269 -6.41 -11.62 -8.64
C TYR A 269 -5.81 -10.40 -7.94
N TYR A 270 -4.52 -10.20 -8.12
CA TYR A 270 -3.79 -9.03 -7.65
C TYR A 270 -3.35 -8.17 -8.83
N GLU A 271 -3.70 -6.89 -8.82
CA GLU A 271 -3.20 -5.95 -9.81
C GLU A 271 -1.74 -5.57 -9.46
N SER A 272 -0.78 -5.92 -10.31
CA SER A 272 0.63 -5.56 -10.07
C SER A 272 0.90 -4.10 -10.44
N SER A 273 1.56 -3.33 -9.57
CA SER A 273 1.92 -1.92 -9.88
C SER A 273 2.97 -1.84 -10.99
N THR A 274 3.87 -2.82 -11.03
CA THR A 274 4.99 -2.88 -11.97
C THR A 274 4.55 -3.42 -13.33
N VAL A 275 3.70 -4.46 -13.34
CA VAL A 275 3.28 -5.13 -14.57
C VAL A 275 2.00 -4.49 -15.15
N LYS A 276 1.27 -3.70 -14.36
CA LYS A 276 -0.03 -3.09 -14.75
C LYS A 276 -1.03 -4.13 -15.28
N HIS A 277 -0.98 -5.33 -14.71
CA HIS A 277 -1.81 -6.46 -15.10
C HIS A 277 -2.29 -7.20 -13.85
N TRP A 278 -3.45 -7.85 -13.98
CA TRP A 278 -3.99 -8.75 -12.97
C TRP A 278 -3.23 -10.08 -13.01
N LEU A 279 -2.69 -10.47 -11.86
CA LEU A 279 -1.96 -11.71 -11.64
C LEU A 279 -2.77 -12.64 -10.74
N PRO A 280 -2.87 -13.94 -11.04
CA PRO A 280 -3.44 -14.90 -10.11
C PRO A 280 -2.55 -15.00 -8.87
N ALA A 281 -3.17 -15.00 -7.70
CA ALA A 281 -2.49 -15.04 -6.42
C ALA A 281 -3.29 -15.81 -5.36
N VAL A 282 -2.61 -16.22 -4.29
CA VAL A 282 -3.18 -16.93 -3.15
C VAL A 282 -2.91 -16.14 -1.87
N ILE A 283 -3.93 -15.97 -1.03
CA ILE A 283 -3.77 -15.31 0.27
C ILE A 283 -2.97 -16.22 1.21
N LEU A 284 -1.83 -15.75 1.71
CA LEU A 284 -1.02 -16.44 2.70
C LEU A 284 -1.42 -16.05 4.14
N SER A 285 -1.53 -14.76 4.40
CA SER A 285 -1.91 -14.23 5.72
C SER A 285 -2.46 -12.80 5.61
N PHE A 286 -3.10 -12.34 6.68
CA PHE A 286 -3.57 -10.95 6.81
C PHE A 286 -2.73 -10.21 7.87
N ASN A 287 -2.33 -8.98 7.55
CA ASN A 287 -1.68 -8.08 8.48
C ASN A 287 -2.73 -7.06 8.93
N GLU A 288 -3.11 -7.14 10.19
CA GLU A 288 -4.04 -6.19 10.80
C GLU A 288 -3.44 -4.78 10.79
N GLY A 289 -4.25 -3.80 10.39
CA GLY A 289 -3.84 -2.40 10.35
C GLY A 289 -3.54 -1.88 11.75
N VAL A 290 -2.40 -1.22 11.93
CA VAL A 290 -2.09 -0.52 13.19
C VAL A 290 -2.90 0.76 13.23
N ALA A 291 -3.71 0.96 14.28
CA ALA A 291 -4.47 2.13 14.79
C ALA A 291 -5.04 3.19 13.81
N ASP A 292 -4.32 3.55 12.75
CA ASP A 292 -4.66 4.57 11.75
C ASP A 292 -4.39 4.12 10.29
N GLY A 293 -3.96 2.88 10.04
CA GLY A 293 -3.66 2.35 8.71
C GLY A 293 -4.60 1.23 8.25
N PRO A 294 -4.88 1.09 6.94
CA PRO A 294 -5.67 -0.02 6.43
C PRO A 294 -4.90 -1.34 6.60
N GLY A 295 -5.64 -2.43 6.80
CA GLY A 295 -5.07 -3.79 6.77
C GLY A 295 -4.45 -4.10 5.41
N THR A 296 -3.47 -5.02 5.40
CA THR A 296 -2.83 -5.49 4.16
C THR A 296 -2.80 -7.01 4.12
N TYR A 297 -2.72 -7.60 2.93
CA TYR A 297 -2.64 -9.06 2.77
C TYR A 297 -1.26 -9.46 2.26
N ASN A 298 -0.73 -10.56 2.78
CA ASN A 298 0.44 -11.20 2.21
C ASN A 298 -0.04 -12.22 1.18
N LEU A 299 0.36 -12.03 -0.07
CA LEU A 299 0.07 -12.92 -1.19
C LEU A 299 1.35 -13.68 -1.57
N ASP A 300 1.20 -14.84 -2.20
CA ASP A 300 2.30 -15.60 -2.80
C ASP A 300 3.14 -14.80 -3.80
N VAL A 301 2.51 -13.86 -4.53
CA VAL A 301 3.19 -12.97 -5.49
C VAL A 301 3.64 -11.63 -4.90
N ARG A 302 3.12 -11.24 -3.72
CA ARG A 302 3.37 -9.90 -3.15
C ARG A 302 3.09 -9.83 -1.65
N GLU A 303 4.08 -9.35 -0.89
CA GLU A 303 3.91 -8.97 0.51
C GLU A 303 3.22 -7.60 0.66
N CYS A 304 2.40 -7.46 1.71
CA CYS A 304 1.65 -6.24 2.04
C CYS A 304 0.83 -5.67 0.85
N ALA A 305 0.13 -6.54 0.13
CA ALA A 305 -0.79 -6.15 -0.93
C ALA A 305 -1.94 -5.29 -0.38
N GLN A 306 -2.23 -4.21 -1.09
CA GLN A 306 -3.35 -3.31 -0.79
C GLN A 306 -4.68 -3.95 -1.18
N VAL A 307 -5.68 -3.81 -0.32
CA VAL A 307 -7.01 -4.41 -0.51
C VAL A 307 -7.70 -3.94 -1.79
N ASP A 308 -7.55 -2.68 -2.18
CA ASP A 308 -8.16 -2.11 -3.38
C ASP A 308 -7.68 -2.74 -4.69
N ARG A 309 -6.57 -3.47 -4.64
CA ARG A 309 -5.90 -4.11 -5.77
C ARG A 309 -6.09 -5.62 -5.79
N MET A 310 -6.99 -6.14 -4.95
CA MET A 310 -7.33 -7.56 -4.86
C MET A 310 -8.77 -7.78 -5.32
N ARG A 311 -9.00 -8.84 -6.10
CA ARG A 311 -10.34 -9.31 -6.52
C ARG A 311 -10.48 -10.80 -6.27
N PRO A 312 -11.65 -11.32 -5.90
CA PRO A 312 -11.86 -12.75 -5.75
C PRO A 312 -11.74 -13.48 -7.11
N ARG A 313 -11.28 -14.74 -7.07
CA ARG A 313 -11.12 -15.62 -8.23
C ARG A 313 -11.73 -16.99 -7.96
N LEU A 314 -12.45 -17.55 -8.93
CA LEU A 314 -13.13 -18.85 -8.78
C LEU A 314 -12.25 -20.07 -9.15
N SER A 315 -11.23 -19.89 -10.00
CA SER A 315 -10.35 -20.97 -10.48
C SER A 315 -9.01 -20.45 -10.97
#